data_AF-A0A377PGQ9-F1
#
_entry.id   AF-A0A377PGQ9-F1
#
_cell.length_a   1.000
_cell.length_b   1.000
_cell.length_c   1.000
_cell.angle_alpha   90.00
_cell.angle_beta   90.00
_cell.angle_gamma   90.00
#
_symmetry.space_group_name_H-M   'P 1'
#
loop_
_entity.id
_entity.type
_entity.pdbx_description
1 polymer ?
#
loop_
_entity_poly.entity_id
_entity_poly.type
_entity_poly.pdbx_seq_one_letter_code
_entity_poly.pdbx_strand_id
1 'polypeptide(L)'
;MGSTFAFYGLVRKFIRYDIMTALTLETLWMLPLAIAITFWLHATGGSILAGSGTKTYILYALTAPVTFAPLLLFAAAIKRTSLTVIGLAQYVEPSLQFLLAVLAFGEPINMPKMISFSLIWLGLAFCVYELFQQHWRYRHLATDMVRGKRNHPGH
;
A
#
# COMPACT_ATOMS: atom_id res chain seq x y z
N MET A 1 11.71 9.84 1.25
CA MET A 1 10.51 9.01 1.52
C MET A 1 10.82 7.85 2.48
N GLY A 2 11.80 6.98 2.19
CA GLY A 2 12.06 5.77 3.00
C GLY A 2 12.37 5.98 4.50
N SER A 3 13.06 7.07 4.86
CA SER A 3 13.37 7.40 6.26
C SER A 3 12.13 7.78 7.08
N THR A 4 11.21 8.56 6.52
CA THR A 4 9.93 8.91 7.16
C THR A 4 9.05 7.67 7.33
N PHE A 5 9.00 6.78 6.33
CA PHE A 5 8.25 5.52 6.42
C PHE A 5 8.84 4.55 7.46
N ALA A 6 10.16 4.46 7.55
CA ALA A 6 10.83 3.63 8.55
C ALA A 6 10.58 4.15 9.98
N PHE A 7 10.65 5.47 10.18
CA PHE A 7 10.38 6.10 11.48
C PHE A 7 8.91 5.97 11.87
N TYR A 8 7.99 6.22 10.94
CA TYR A 8 6.55 6.07 11.15
C TYR A 8 6.15 4.61 11.44
N GLY A 9 6.77 3.64 10.75
CA GLY A 9 6.60 2.21 11.04
C GLY A 9 7.14 1.80 12.41
N LEU A 10 8.26 2.39 12.85
CA LEU A 10 8.81 2.19 14.19
C LEU A 10 7.86 2.74 15.26
N VAL A 11 7.31 3.94 15.06
CA VAL A 11 6.35 4.57 15.99
C VAL A 11 5.03 3.78 16.05
N ARG A 12 4.49 3.32 14.91
CA ARG A 12 3.27 2.49 14.88
C ARG A 12 3.43 1.15 15.61
N LYS A 13 4.63 0.58 15.66
CA LYS A 13 4.89 -0.68 16.39
C LYS A 13 4.68 -0.55 17.91
N PHE A 14 4.74 0.66 18.45
CA PHE A 14 4.49 0.94 19.87
C PHE A 14 3.04 1.30 20.19
N ILE A 15 2.19 1.57 19.19
CA ILE A 15 0.82 2.04 19.38
C ILE A 15 -0.15 0.88 19.09
N ARG A 16 -0.73 0.31 20.16
CA ARG A 16 -1.73 -0.78 20.15
C ARG A 16 -3.15 -0.32 19.71
N TYR A 17 -3.26 0.69 18.86
CA TYR A 17 -4.57 1.11 18.34
C TYR A 17 -4.93 0.35 17.07
N ASP A 18 -6.23 0.10 16.89
CA ASP A 18 -6.75 -0.51 15.67
C ASP A 18 -6.41 0.37 14.46
N ILE A 19 -6.00 -0.26 13.35
CA ILE A 19 -5.51 0.42 12.14
C ILE A 19 -6.54 1.44 11.62
N MET A 20 -7.83 1.14 11.80
CA MET A 20 -8.94 2.01 11.43
C MET A 20 -8.97 3.29 12.27
N THR A 21 -8.84 3.15 13.60
CA THR A 21 -8.88 4.30 14.52
C THR A 21 -7.72 5.25 14.27
N ALA A 22 -6.51 4.72 14.05
CA ALA A 22 -5.33 5.53 13.74
C ALA A 22 -5.52 6.33 12.45
N LEU A 23 -6.00 5.69 11.38
CA LEU A 23 -6.23 6.35 10.09
C LEU A 23 -7.29 7.45 10.20
N THR A 24 -8.39 7.19 10.90
CA THR A 24 -9.44 8.20 11.11
C THR A 24 -8.93 9.39 11.90
N LEU A 25 -8.06 9.17 12.89
CA LEU A 25 -7.53 10.25 13.73
C LEU A 25 -6.57 11.14 12.94
N GLU A 26 -5.74 10.55 12.08
CA GLU A 26 -4.85 11.28 11.18
C GLU A 26 -5.64 12.10 10.16
N THR A 27 -6.69 11.51 9.59
CA THR A 27 -7.57 12.19 8.64
C THR A 27 -8.32 13.35 9.31
N LEU A 28 -8.76 13.16 10.56
CA LEU A 28 -9.44 14.17 11.36
C LEU A 28 -8.50 15.33 11.73
N TRP A 29 -7.22 15.04 11.98
CA TRP A 29 -6.20 16.06 12.23
C TRP A 29 -5.88 16.90 10.97
N MET A 30 -5.92 16.28 9.80
CA MET A 30 -5.74 16.96 8.50
C MET A 30 -6.98 17.78 8.08
N LEU A 31 -8.16 17.44 8.60
CA LEU A 31 -9.43 18.07 8.26
C LEU A 31 -9.49 19.59 8.47
N PRO A 32 -9.08 20.17 9.63
CA PRO A 32 -9.09 21.62 9.81
C PRO A 32 -8.15 22.35 8.83
N LEU A 33 -7.00 21.75 8.50
CA LEU A 33 -6.07 22.30 7.52
C LEU A 33 -6.69 22.30 6.11
N ALA A 34 -7.36 21.21 5.74
CA ALA A 34 -8.07 21.12 4.46
C ALA A 34 -9.19 22.16 4.33
N ILE A 35 -9.95 22.41 5.41
CA ILE A 35 -10.98 23.46 5.45
C ILE A 35 -10.35 24.84 5.28
N ALA A 36 -9.28 25.15 6.01
CA ALA A 36 -8.60 26.44 5.94
C ALA A 36 -8.10 26.74 4.52
N ILE A 37 -7.46 25.77 3.86
CA ILE A 37 -7.00 25.90 2.47
C ILE A 37 -8.17 26.09 1.51
N THR A 38 -9.26 25.32 1.69
CA THR A 38 -10.45 25.43 0.84
C THR A 38 -11.08 26.82 0.93
N PHE A 39 -11.18 27.37 2.15
CA PHE A 39 -11.72 28.72 2.37
C PHE A 39 -10.81 29.80 1.77
N TRP A 40 -9.49 29.65 1.91
CA TRP A 40 -8.51 30.53 1.29
C TRP A 40 -8.59 30.50 -0.25
N LEU A 41 -8.71 29.31 -0.84
CA LEU A 41 -8.82 29.12 -2.29
C LEU A 41 -10.15 29.66 -2.84
N HIS A 42 -11.21 29.58 -2.04
CA HIS A 42 -12.50 30.20 -2.35
C HIS A 42 -12.42 31.73 -2.34
N ALA A 43 -11.78 32.31 -1.32
CA ALA A 43 -11.61 33.77 -1.19
C ALA A 43 -10.72 34.37 -2.29
N THR A 44 -9.75 33.61 -2.80
CA THR A 44 -8.81 34.06 -3.86
C THR A 44 -9.33 33.78 -5.28
N GLY A 45 -10.53 33.23 -5.44
CA GLY A 45 -11.11 32.92 -6.76
C GLY A 45 -10.48 31.73 -7.48
N GLY A 46 -9.53 31.02 -6.85
CA GLY A 46 -8.90 29.81 -7.40
C GLY A 46 -9.70 28.53 -7.18
N SER A 47 -10.88 28.62 -6.57
CA SER A 47 -11.70 27.45 -6.25
C SER A 47 -12.40 26.89 -7.48
N ILE A 48 -11.93 25.73 -7.94
CA ILE A 48 -12.55 24.95 -9.03
C ILE A 48 -14.00 24.61 -8.66
N LEU A 49 -14.30 24.41 -7.38
CA LEU A 49 -15.65 24.11 -6.87
C LEU A 49 -16.63 25.28 -7.14
N ALA A 50 -16.19 26.53 -6.95
CA ALA A 50 -17.08 27.70 -7.03
C ALA A 50 -17.70 27.94 -8.43
N GLY A 51 -17.11 27.38 -9.50
CA GLY A 51 -17.57 27.54 -10.89
C GLY A 51 -17.87 26.24 -11.66
N SER A 52 -17.73 25.07 -11.03
CA SER A 52 -17.92 23.79 -11.72
C SER A 52 -19.32 23.20 -11.49
N GLY A 53 -19.90 22.59 -12.54
CA GLY A 53 -21.25 22.03 -12.49
C GLY A 53 -21.37 20.82 -11.54
N THR A 54 -22.61 20.45 -11.20
CA THR A 54 -22.95 19.33 -10.27
C THR A 54 -22.20 18.03 -10.56
N LYS A 55 -21.84 17.77 -11.83
CA LYS A 55 -21.03 16.61 -12.24
C LYS A 55 -19.66 16.57 -11.54
N THR A 56 -18.95 17.69 -11.49
CA THR A 56 -17.62 17.77 -10.89
C THR A 56 -17.67 17.48 -9.40
N TYR A 57 -18.68 18.01 -8.70
CA TYR A 57 -18.93 17.70 -7.29
C TYR A 57 -19.15 16.21 -7.03
N ILE A 58 -19.94 15.54 -7.89
CA ILE A 58 -20.19 14.10 -7.77
C ILE A 58 -18.88 13.31 -7.99
N LEU A 59 -18.07 13.67 -9.00
CA LEU A 59 -16.78 13.01 -9.23
C LEU A 59 -15.85 13.17 -8.03
N TYR A 60 -15.73 14.38 -7.45
CA TYR A 60 -14.91 14.61 -6.25
C TYR A 60 -15.41 13.84 -5.04
N ALA A 61 -16.73 13.74 -4.84
CA ALA A 61 -17.32 12.96 -3.76
C ALA A 61 -17.03 11.45 -3.91
N LEU A 62 -16.96 10.95 -5.15
CA LEU A 62 -16.67 9.55 -5.44
C LEU A 62 -15.18 9.19 -5.31
N THR A 63 -14.26 10.16 -5.36
CA THR A 63 -12.81 9.89 -5.19
C THR A 63 -12.49 9.28 -3.84
N ALA A 64 -13.16 9.74 -2.77
CA ALA A 64 -12.97 9.24 -1.42
C ALA A 64 -13.32 7.74 -1.27
N PRO A 65 -14.53 7.27 -1.60
CA PRO A 65 -14.87 5.84 -1.51
C PRO A 65 -14.02 4.96 -2.44
N VAL A 66 -13.69 5.45 -3.65
CA VAL A 66 -12.79 4.72 -4.57
C VAL A 66 -11.41 4.50 -3.96
N THR A 67 -10.90 5.46 -3.18
CA THR A 67 -9.60 5.37 -2.51
C THR A 67 -9.67 4.55 -1.21
N PHE A 68 -10.75 4.70 -0.43
CA PHE A 68 -10.91 3.99 0.83
C PHE A 68 -11.16 2.49 0.65
N ALA A 69 -11.90 2.08 -0.39
CA ALA A 69 -12.21 0.67 -0.63
C ALA A 69 -10.98 -0.26 -0.68
N PRO A 70 -9.95 0.00 -1.53
CA PRO A 70 -8.75 -0.83 -1.55
C PRO A 70 -7.93 -0.71 -0.26
N LEU A 71 -7.91 0.46 0.38
CA LEU A 71 -7.20 0.68 1.64
C LEU A 71 -7.79 -0.16 2.78
N LEU A 72 -9.12 -0.23 2.88
CA LEU A 72 -9.82 -1.04 3.89
C LEU A 72 -9.56 -2.53 3.67
N LEU A 73 -9.64 -3.00 2.42
CA LEU A 73 -9.31 -4.37 2.03
C LEU A 73 -7.86 -4.71 2.38
N PHE A 74 -6.93 -3.80 2.09
CA PHE A 74 -5.51 -3.96 2.39
C PHE A 74 -5.22 -3.98 3.89
N ALA A 75 -5.82 -3.07 4.65
CA ALA A 75 -5.69 -3.03 6.12
C ALA A 75 -6.23 -4.32 6.77
N ALA A 76 -7.32 -4.90 6.22
CA ALA A 76 -7.82 -6.19 6.65
C ALA A 76 -6.85 -7.34 6.31
N ALA A 77 -6.21 -7.31 5.14
CA ALA A 77 -5.23 -8.30 4.71
C ALA A 77 -3.93 -8.27 5.54
N ILE A 78 -3.44 -7.09 5.93
CA ILE A 78 -2.21 -6.93 6.74
C ILE A 78 -2.34 -7.65 8.09
N LYS A 79 -3.52 -7.64 8.72
CA LYS A 79 -3.73 -8.27 10.04
C LYS A 79 -3.49 -9.80 10.03
N ARG A 80 -3.43 -10.43 8.85
CA ARG A 80 -3.28 -11.89 8.71
C ARG A 80 -2.02 -12.34 7.97
N THR A 81 -1.11 -11.44 7.63
CA THR A 81 -0.04 -11.74 6.65
C THR A 81 1.36 -11.31 7.14
N SER A 82 2.41 -12.05 6.75
CA SER A 82 3.80 -11.74 7.13
C SER A 82 4.34 -10.50 6.41
N LEU A 83 5.33 -9.84 7.01
CA LEU A 83 6.04 -8.65 6.49
C LEU A 83 6.50 -8.80 5.04
N THR A 84 6.87 -10.00 4.61
CA THR A 84 7.34 -10.26 3.25
C THR A 84 6.23 -10.13 2.20
N VAL A 85 5.00 -10.54 2.52
CA VAL A 85 3.86 -10.40 1.60
C VAL A 85 3.41 -8.95 1.50
N ILE A 86 3.54 -8.18 2.58
CA ILE A 86 3.28 -6.73 2.57
C ILE A 86 4.24 -6.03 1.61
N GLY A 87 5.54 -6.40 1.63
CA GLY A 87 6.53 -5.89 0.68
C GLY A 87 6.22 -6.25 -0.77
N LEU A 88 5.72 -7.45 -1.03
CA LEU A 88 5.25 -7.87 -2.35
C LEU A 88 3.99 -7.11 -2.81
N ALA A 89 3.06 -6.83 -1.90
CA ALA A 89 1.86 -6.06 -2.20
C ALA A 89 2.17 -4.61 -2.63
N GLN A 90 3.26 -4.02 -2.14
CA GLN A 90 3.71 -2.68 -2.57
C GLN A 90 4.15 -2.62 -4.04
N TYR A 91 4.45 -3.75 -4.69
CA TYR A 91 4.72 -3.78 -6.14
C TYR A 91 3.45 -3.71 -6.99
N VAL A 92 2.27 -3.95 -6.39
CA VAL A 92 0.98 -3.86 -7.08
C VAL A 92 0.62 -2.40 -7.36
N GLU A 93 0.91 -1.46 -6.45
CA GLU A 93 0.68 -0.02 -6.63
C GLU A 93 1.28 0.55 -7.92
N PRO A 94 2.61 0.46 -8.16
CA PRO A 94 3.21 1.01 -9.38
C PRO A 94 2.72 0.27 -10.63
N SER A 95 2.34 -1.00 -10.51
CA SER A 95 1.78 -1.78 -11.63
C SER A 95 0.38 -1.31 -12.00
N LEU A 96 -0.48 -1.03 -11.02
CA LEU A 96 -1.82 -0.49 -11.22
C LEU A 96 -1.76 0.94 -11.76
N GLN A 97 -0.84 1.79 -11.25
CA GLN A 97 -0.62 3.13 -11.78
C GLN A 97 -0.19 3.09 -13.26
N PHE A 98 0.72 2.20 -13.63
CA PHE A 98 1.10 2.00 -15.03
C PHE A 98 -0.08 1.53 -15.88
N LEU A 99 -0.86 0.56 -15.39
CA LEU A 99 -2.02 0.05 -16.10
C LEU A 99 -3.07 1.14 -16.33
N LEU A 100 -3.35 1.96 -15.32
CA LEU A 100 -4.26 3.10 -15.44
C LEU A 100 -3.71 4.15 -16.42
N ALA A 101 -2.41 4.45 -16.38
CA ALA A 101 -1.77 5.39 -17.32
C ALA A 101 -1.94 4.95 -18.78
N VAL A 102 -1.81 3.65 -19.06
CA VAL A 102 -1.94 3.10 -20.42
C VAL A 102 -3.40 2.92 -20.82
N LEU A 103 -4.23 2.28 -19.99
CA LEU A 103 -5.60 1.89 -20.35
C LEU A 103 -6.62 3.03 -20.18
N ALA A 104 -6.50 3.81 -19.10
CA ALA A 104 -7.49 4.84 -18.77
C ALA A 104 -7.09 6.23 -19.29
N PHE A 105 -5.80 6.58 -19.22
CA PHE A 105 -5.30 7.89 -19.68
C PHE A 105 -4.77 7.87 -21.12
N GLY A 106 -4.57 6.70 -21.73
CA GLY A 106 -4.16 6.57 -23.13
C GLY A 106 -2.78 7.15 -23.44
N GLU A 107 -1.89 7.26 -22.44
CA GLU A 107 -0.55 7.81 -22.67
C GLU A 107 0.27 6.94 -23.64
N PRO A 108 0.95 7.54 -24.64
CA PRO A 108 1.80 6.79 -25.54
C PRO A 108 2.95 6.13 -24.76
N ILE A 109 3.07 4.82 -24.94
CA ILE A 109 4.12 4.02 -24.29
C ILE A 109 5.45 4.34 -24.97
N ASN A 110 6.22 5.23 -24.35
CA ASN A 110 7.58 5.51 -24.79
C ASN A 110 8.53 4.36 -24.37
N MET A 111 9.49 4.02 -25.24
CA MET A 111 10.51 2.98 -25.04
C MET A 111 11.13 2.96 -23.63
N PRO A 112 11.47 4.10 -23.00
CA PRO A 112 12.04 4.12 -21.65
C PRO A 112 11.08 3.60 -20.56
N LYS A 113 9.77 3.93 -20.65
CA LYS A 113 8.76 3.45 -19.67
C LYS A 113 8.65 1.92 -19.72
N MET A 114 8.73 1.35 -20.91
CA MET A 114 8.63 -0.10 -21.13
C MET A 114 9.86 -0.85 -20.55
N ILE A 115 11.06 -0.28 -20.70
CA ILE A 115 12.29 -0.82 -20.12
C ILE A 115 12.24 -0.76 -18.60
N SER A 116 11.85 0.38 -18.01
CA SER A 116 11.70 0.51 -16.56
C SER A 116 10.68 -0.47 -16.01
N PHE A 117 9.54 -0.65 -16.67
CA PHE A 117 8.52 -1.61 -16.26
C PHE A 117 9.02 -3.06 -16.31
N SER A 118 9.75 -3.43 -17.38
CA SER A 118 10.34 -4.76 -17.52
C SER A 118 11.40 -5.04 -16.44
N LEU A 119 12.19 -4.03 -16.08
CA LEU A 119 13.20 -4.14 -15.02
C LEU A 119 12.56 -4.37 -13.64
N ILE A 120 11.46 -3.68 -13.34
CA ILE A 120 10.69 -3.85 -12.11
C ILE A 120 10.12 -5.28 -12.04
N TRP A 121 9.54 -5.76 -13.15
CA TRP A 121 9.01 -7.13 -13.22
C TRP A 121 10.09 -8.21 -13.09
N LEU A 122 11.29 -7.98 -13.64
CA LEU A 122 12.43 -8.88 -13.46
C LEU A 122 12.87 -8.94 -11.98
N GLY A 123 13.00 -7.79 -11.32
CA GLY A 123 13.32 -7.74 -9.89
C GLY A 123 12.24 -8.42 -9.03
N LEU A 124 10.97 -8.22 -9.38
CA LEU A 124 9.84 -8.87 -8.71
C LEU A 124 9.87 -10.39 -8.91
N ALA A 125 10.07 -10.86 -10.15
CA ALA A 125 10.16 -12.28 -10.45
C ALA A 125 11.30 -12.95 -9.66
N PHE A 126 12.43 -12.26 -9.51
CA PHE A 126 13.55 -12.73 -8.70
C PHE A 126 13.17 -12.81 -7.21
N CYS A 127 12.52 -11.77 -6.68
CA CYS A 127 12.08 -11.74 -5.29
C CYS A 127 11.01 -12.82 -4.98
N VAL A 128 10.06 -13.04 -5.90
CA VAL A 128 9.07 -14.12 -5.82
C VAL A 128 9.74 -15.48 -5.90
N TYR A 129 10.73 -15.63 -6.78
CA TYR A 129 11.50 -16.87 -6.92
C TYR A 129 12.26 -17.21 -5.63
N GLU A 130 12.94 -16.23 -5.02
CA GLU A 130 13.59 -16.40 -3.72
C GLU A 130 12.59 -16.73 -2.61
N LEU A 131 11.44 -16.06 -2.57
CA LEU A 131 10.42 -16.34 -1.56
C LEU A 131 9.87 -17.77 -1.71
N PHE A 132 9.64 -18.20 -2.95
CA PHE A 132 9.20 -19.54 -3.24
C PHE A 132 10.25 -20.54 -2.78
N GLN A 133 11.52 -20.39 -3.21
CA GLN A 133 12.63 -21.22 -2.76
C GLN A 133 12.76 -21.29 -1.22
N GLN A 134 12.62 -20.16 -0.54
CA GLN A 134 12.70 -20.08 0.91
C GLN A 134 11.53 -20.82 1.58
N HIS A 135 10.32 -20.72 1.03
CA HIS A 135 9.16 -21.50 1.49
C HIS A 135 9.40 -23.02 1.35
N TRP A 136 10.06 -23.46 0.27
CA TRP A 136 10.46 -24.86 0.11
C TRP A 136 11.55 -25.28 1.11
N ARG A 137 12.52 -24.41 1.42
CA ARG A 137 13.62 -24.71 2.38
C ARG A 137 13.17 -24.82 3.84
N TYR A 138 12.14 -24.07 4.28
CA TYR A 138 11.64 -24.17 5.66
C TYR A 138 10.85 -25.46 5.94
N ARG A 139 10.30 -26.13 4.92
CA ARG A 139 9.58 -27.41 5.11
C ARG A 139 10.50 -28.55 5.53
N HIS A 140 11.80 -28.47 5.20
CA HIS A 140 12.77 -29.51 5.54
C HIS A 140 13.37 -29.37 6.94
N LEU A 141 13.44 -28.17 7.52
CA LEU A 141 13.98 -27.96 8.88
C LEU A 141 12.97 -28.23 10.01
N ALA A 142 11.67 -28.11 9.72
CA ALA A 142 10.62 -28.42 10.70
C ALA A 142 10.51 -29.93 10.99
N THR A 143 10.93 -30.78 10.05
CA THR A 143 10.88 -32.24 10.19
C THR A 143 11.99 -32.78 11.10
N ASP A 144 13.15 -32.13 11.14
CA ASP A 144 14.28 -32.55 11.98
C ASP A 144 14.10 -32.19 13.46
N MET A 145 13.46 -31.05 13.77
CA MET A 145 13.17 -30.67 15.17
C MET A 145 12.16 -31.60 15.85
N VAL A 146 11.15 -32.09 15.11
CA VAL A 146 10.16 -33.05 15.64
C VAL A 146 10.81 -34.42 15.88
N ARG A 147 11.82 -34.79 15.09
CA ARG A 147 12.55 -36.06 15.23
C ARG A 147 13.59 -36.03 16.36
N GLY A 148 14.28 -34.91 16.55
CA GLY A 148 15.26 -34.72 17.63
C GLY A 148 14.63 -34.72 19.03
N LYS A 149 13.41 -34.20 19.19
CA LYS A 149 12.72 -34.17 20.48
C LYS A 149 12.14 -35.53 20.91
N ARG A 150 12.02 -36.50 19.99
CA ARG A 150 11.56 -37.87 20.27
C ARG A 150 12.67 -38.82 20.75
N ASN A 151 13.93 -38.43 20.58
CA ASN A 151 15.10 -39.26 20.89
C ASN A 151 15.77 -38.98 22.25
N HIS A 152 15.15 -38.18 23.11
CA HIS A 152 15.51 -38.15 24.54
C HIS A 152 14.38 -38.77 25.38
N PRO A 153 14.28 -40.11 25.46
CA PRO A 153 13.74 -40.76 26.63
C PRO A 153 14.72 -40.55 27.79
N GLY A 154 14.18 -40.23 28.96
CA GLY A 154 14.94 -39.89 30.15
C GLY A 154 16.02 -40.93 30.49
N HIS A 155 17.18 -40.41 30.87
CA HIS A 155 18.12 -41.05 31.75
C HIS A 155 18.54 -40.02 32.80
#